data_AF-A0A961HUQ0-F1
#
_entry.id   AF-A0A961HUQ0-F1
#
_cell.length_a   1.000
_cell.length_b   1.000
_cell.length_c   1.000
_cell.angle_alpha   90.00
_cell.angle_beta   90.00
_cell.angle_gamma   90.00
#
_symmetry.space_group_name_H-M   'P 1'
#
loop_
_entity.id
_entity.type
_entity.pdbx_description
1 polymer ?
#
loop_
_entity_poly.entity_id
_entity_poly.type
_entity_poly.pdbx_seq_one_letter_code
_entity_poly.pdbx_strand_id
1 'polypeptide(L)'
;MRSTDGSAWSAHMSAEGSSWDDIAYGNGLFVAVNNTGSNRIMTSPTGATWTTATAPELNVWRAITYGNGVFVALSPSGTNRVMTSTDGATWSVQRGVSGGWRAVAYGNGRFVAVGDGGTYHVMHSACN
;
A
#
# COMPACT_ATOMS: atom_id res chain seq x y z
N MET A 1 11.59 -7.14 8.89
CA MET A 1 11.96 -8.49 9.38
C MET A 1 11.22 -9.54 8.56
N ARG A 2 11.79 -10.74 8.38
CA ARG A 2 11.11 -11.84 7.68
C ARG A 2 11.26 -13.15 8.46
N SER A 3 10.32 -14.06 8.27
CA SER A 3 10.30 -15.41 8.84
C SER A 3 9.65 -16.36 7.85
N THR A 4 10.10 -17.62 7.81
CA THR A 4 9.48 -18.68 7.01
C THR A 4 8.56 -19.59 7.84
N ASP A 5 8.65 -19.54 9.17
CA ASP A 5 7.98 -20.44 10.11
C ASP A 5 7.18 -19.73 11.21
N GLY A 6 7.27 -18.40 11.29
CA GLY A 6 6.64 -17.58 12.32
C GLY A 6 7.33 -17.62 13.69
N SER A 7 8.35 -18.47 13.87
CA SER A 7 9.09 -18.64 15.14
C SER A 7 10.51 -18.07 15.12
N ALA A 8 11.17 -18.05 13.97
CA ALA A 8 12.51 -17.48 13.79
C ALA A 8 12.46 -16.27 12.86
N TRP A 9 13.04 -15.14 13.27
CA TRP A 9 12.98 -13.88 12.54
C TRP A 9 14.38 -13.34 12.23
N SER A 10 14.60 -12.91 10.98
CA SER A 10 15.83 -12.22 10.58
C SER A 10 15.56 -10.75 10.23
N ALA A 11 16.44 -9.87 10.70
CA ALA A 11 16.44 -8.46 10.34
C ALA A 11 17.13 -8.26 8.98
N HIS A 12 16.57 -7.37 8.16
CA HIS A 12 17.11 -6.97 6.86
C HIS A 12 17.02 -5.45 6.74
N MET A 13 17.98 -4.84 6.05
CA MET A 13 18.00 -3.39 5.83
C MET A 13 16.91 -2.99 4.83
N SER A 14 16.22 -1.87 5.10
CA SER A 14 15.33 -1.23 4.13
C SER A 14 16.14 -0.55 3.02
N ALA A 15 15.48 -0.25 1.90
CA ALA A 15 16.11 0.47 0.78
C ALA A 15 16.47 1.93 1.14
N GLU A 16 15.73 2.53 2.07
CA GLU A 16 15.94 3.88 2.58
C GLU A 16 15.57 3.92 4.08
N GLY A 17 16.26 4.78 4.84
CA GLY A 17 15.93 5.07 6.24
C GLY A 17 14.66 5.91 6.33
N SER A 18 13.50 5.26 6.34
CA SER A 18 12.18 5.90 6.38
C SER A 18 11.22 5.08 7.27
N SER A 19 10.13 5.70 7.73
CA SER A 19 9.10 5.03 8.53
C SER A 19 8.15 4.26 7.61
N TRP A 20 8.53 3.04 7.26
CA TRP A 20 7.68 2.12 6.50
C TRP A 20 6.50 1.67 7.36
N ASP A 21 5.29 2.05 6.96
CA ASP A 21 4.10 1.96 7.80
C ASP A 21 3.33 0.64 7.58
N ASP A 22 3.27 0.15 6.34
CA ASP A 22 2.51 -1.05 5.99
C ASP A 22 3.10 -1.78 4.77
N ILE A 23 2.75 -3.06 4.61
CA ILE A 23 3.27 -3.97 3.59
C ILE A 23 2.19 -4.95 3.10
N ALA A 24 2.15 -5.18 1.79
CA ALA A 24 1.33 -6.22 1.16
C ALA A 24 2.20 -7.16 0.33
N TYR A 25 1.77 -8.42 0.22
CA TYR A 25 2.33 -9.39 -0.71
C TYR A 25 1.29 -9.78 -1.76
N GLY A 26 1.69 -9.78 -3.02
CA GLY A 26 0.82 -10.07 -4.15
C GLY A 26 1.60 -10.15 -5.45
N ASN A 27 1.11 -10.90 -6.43
CA ASN A 27 1.81 -11.05 -7.72
C ASN A 27 3.30 -11.46 -7.60
N GLY A 28 3.66 -12.24 -6.57
CA GLY A 28 5.05 -12.62 -6.31
C GLY A 28 5.95 -11.53 -5.72
N LEU A 29 5.39 -10.39 -5.31
CA LEU A 29 6.12 -9.20 -4.88
C LEU A 29 5.64 -8.68 -3.53
N PHE A 30 6.58 -8.37 -2.64
CA PHE A 30 6.34 -7.57 -1.46
C PHE A 30 6.38 -6.09 -1.83
N VAL A 31 5.41 -5.32 -1.36
CA VAL A 31 5.31 -3.88 -1.57
C VAL A 31 5.06 -3.22 -0.23
N ALA A 32 5.92 -2.28 0.14
CA ALA A 32 5.76 -1.50 1.37
C ALA A 32 5.56 -0.01 1.04
N VAL A 33 4.76 0.66 1.87
CA VAL A 33 4.49 2.10 1.77
C VAL A 33 4.98 2.84 3.01
N ASN A 34 5.24 4.14 2.88
CA ASN A 34 5.67 4.97 4.00
C ASN A 34 5.02 6.36 4.00
N ASN A 35 5.24 7.06 5.11
CA ASN A 35 4.71 8.42 5.35
C ASN A 35 5.76 9.55 5.26
N THR A 36 7.03 9.23 5.02
CA THR A 36 8.16 10.15 5.20
C THR A 36 9.28 9.90 4.19
N GLY A 37 10.22 10.83 4.06
CA GLY A 37 11.37 10.69 3.16
C GLY A 37 11.07 11.13 1.72
N SER A 38 11.93 10.71 0.79
CA SER A 38 11.85 11.09 -0.63
C SER A 38 11.10 10.06 -1.48
N ASN A 39 11.19 8.79 -1.11
CA ASN A 39 10.42 7.69 -1.71
C ASN A 39 9.28 7.29 -0.78
N ARG A 40 8.15 6.90 -1.35
CA ARG A 40 6.97 6.42 -0.60
C ARG A 40 6.72 4.94 -0.73
N ILE A 41 7.45 4.27 -1.62
CA ILE A 41 7.20 2.89 -2.02
C ILE A 41 8.54 2.18 -2.09
N MET A 42 8.58 0.94 -1.61
CA MET A 42 9.66 0.00 -1.92
C MET A 42 9.07 -1.36 -2.22
N THR A 43 9.78 -2.11 -3.06
CA THR A 43 9.39 -3.45 -3.49
C THR A 43 10.48 -4.46 -3.23
N SER A 44 10.10 -5.73 -3.07
CA SER A 44 11.03 -6.83 -2.94
C SER A 44 10.42 -8.12 -3.45
N PRO A 45 11.09 -8.90 -4.32
CA PRO A 45 10.62 -10.24 -4.68
C PRO A 45 10.80 -11.26 -3.54
N THR A 46 11.72 -11.00 -2.61
CA THR A 46 12.17 -11.99 -1.61
C THR A 46 12.00 -11.56 -0.16
N GLY A 47 11.63 -10.29 0.07
CA GLY A 47 11.60 -9.65 1.38
C GLY A 47 12.98 -9.39 2.00
N ALA A 48 14.07 -9.73 1.30
CA ALA A 48 15.44 -9.59 1.79
C ALA A 48 16.16 -8.37 1.20
N THR A 49 15.94 -8.08 -0.08
CA THR A 49 16.52 -6.92 -0.78
C THR A 49 15.39 -6.06 -1.31
N TRP A 50 15.44 -4.77 -0.99
CA TRP A 50 14.39 -3.82 -1.31
C TRP A 50 14.87 -2.80 -2.33
N THR A 51 14.00 -2.41 -3.25
CA THR A 51 14.23 -1.38 -4.26
C THR A 51 13.15 -0.33 -4.17
N THR A 52 13.50 0.96 -4.18
CA THR A 52 12.52 2.04 -4.14
C THR A 52 11.74 2.16 -5.45
N ALA A 53 10.49 2.60 -5.36
CA ALA A 53 9.67 2.97 -6.49
C ALA A 53 9.10 4.39 -6.29
N THR A 54 8.86 5.09 -7.40
CA THR A 54 8.34 6.45 -7.37
C THR A 54 6.83 6.44 -7.16
N ALA A 55 6.37 7.13 -6.12
CA ALA A 55 4.94 7.39 -5.97
C ALA A 55 4.51 8.60 -6.81
N PRO A 56 3.28 8.59 -7.35
CA PRO A 56 2.75 9.72 -8.10
C PRO A 56 2.52 10.96 -7.21
N GLU A 57 2.33 10.77 -5.91
CA GLU A 57 2.22 11.83 -4.91
C GLU A 57 2.96 11.46 -3.62
N LEU A 58 3.53 12.46 -2.95
CA LEU A 58 4.23 12.31 -1.67
C LEU A 58 3.30 12.38 -0.44
N ASN A 59 2.10 11.81 -0.56
CA ASN A 59 1.12 11.73 0.52
C ASN A 59 1.60 10.80 1.66
N VAL A 60 0.86 10.79 2.76
CA VAL A 60 1.08 9.89 3.91
C VAL A 60 0.49 8.51 3.59
N TRP A 61 1.17 7.73 2.76
CA TRP A 61 0.68 6.40 2.38
C TRP A 61 0.82 5.44 3.56
N ARG A 62 -0.32 4.99 4.10
CA ARG A 62 -0.38 4.36 5.42
C ARG A 62 -0.93 2.95 5.43
N ALA A 63 -1.71 2.60 4.41
CA ALA A 63 -2.29 1.28 4.29
C ALA A 63 -2.12 0.77 2.86
N ILE A 64 -1.85 -0.52 2.71
CA ILE A 64 -1.77 -1.18 1.41
C ILE A 64 -2.39 -2.58 1.48
N THR A 65 -3.08 -2.98 0.42
CA THR A 65 -3.52 -4.36 0.23
C THR A 65 -3.30 -4.80 -1.21
N TYR A 66 -3.36 -6.12 -1.44
CA TYR A 66 -3.38 -6.71 -2.77
C TYR A 66 -4.60 -7.59 -2.92
N GLY A 67 -5.30 -7.44 -4.05
CA GLY A 67 -6.48 -8.23 -4.37
C GLY A 67 -6.82 -8.08 -5.84
N ASN A 68 -7.51 -9.07 -6.42
CA ASN A 68 -7.95 -9.01 -7.82
C ASN A 68 -6.87 -8.56 -8.84
N GLY A 69 -5.61 -8.95 -8.63
CA GLY A 69 -4.51 -8.54 -9.53
C GLY A 69 -3.95 -7.12 -9.31
N VAL A 70 -4.41 -6.37 -8.32
CA VAL A 70 -4.04 -4.96 -8.10
C VAL A 70 -3.66 -4.69 -6.65
N PHE A 71 -2.57 -3.96 -6.45
CA PHE A 71 -2.21 -3.30 -5.22
C PHE A 71 -3.01 -2.01 -5.07
N VAL A 72 -3.54 -1.77 -3.87
CA VAL A 72 -4.28 -0.55 -3.53
C VAL A 72 -3.64 0.05 -2.28
N ALA A 73 -3.15 1.27 -2.37
CA ALA A 73 -2.60 2.02 -1.25
C ALA A 73 -3.43 3.25 -0.92
N LEU A 74 -3.62 3.52 0.37
CA LEU A 74 -4.47 4.58 0.88
C LEU A 74 -3.71 5.56 1.78
N SER A 75 -4.19 6.81 1.81
CA SER A 75 -3.66 7.89 2.64
C SER A 75 -4.76 8.57 3.46
N PRO A 76 -4.50 8.96 4.72
CA PRO A 76 -5.46 9.72 5.53
C PRO A 76 -5.51 11.20 5.14
N SER A 77 -4.53 11.70 4.38
CA SER A 77 -4.40 13.13 4.03
C SER A 77 -3.84 13.32 2.61
N GLY A 78 -3.82 14.57 2.14
CA GLY A 78 -3.35 14.92 0.78
C GLY A 78 -4.48 15.05 -0.24
N THR A 79 -4.09 15.17 -1.52
CA THR A 79 -4.98 15.46 -2.65
C THR A 79 -5.64 14.21 -3.22
N ASN A 80 -4.84 13.25 -3.71
CA ASN A 80 -5.35 11.99 -4.23
C ASN A 80 -4.95 10.86 -3.29
N ARG A 81 -5.92 10.44 -2.46
CA ARG A 81 -5.68 9.61 -1.27
C ARG A 81 -5.74 8.12 -1.52
N VAL A 82 -5.84 7.74 -2.79
CA VAL A 82 -5.87 6.36 -3.27
C VAL A 82 -4.94 6.27 -4.47
N MET A 83 -4.05 5.28 -4.47
CA MET A 83 -3.26 4.91 -5.64
C MET A 83 -3.29 3.40 -5.86
N THR A 84 -3.13 2.99 -7.11
CA THR A 84 -3.21 1.60 -7.52
C THR A 84 -2.06 1.20 -8.44
N SER A 85 -1.70 -0.09 -8.41
CA SER A 85 -0.66 -0.66 -9.28
C SER A 85 -0.91 -2.15 -9.52
N THR A 86 -0.68 -2.65 -10.73
CA THR A 86 -0.75 -4.09 -11.05
C THR A 86 0.61 -4.81 -10.91
N ASP A 87 1.70 -4.04 -10.89
CA ASP A 87 3.08 -4.55 -10.91
C ASP A 87 3.89 -4.15 -9.66
N GLY A 88 3.34 -3.29 -8.80
CA GLY A 88 4.01 -2.73 -7.62
C GLY A 88 5.08 -1.67 -7.92
N ALA A 89 5.39 -1.42 -9.20
CA ALA A 89 6.43 -0.50 -9.65
C ALA A 89 5.86 0.78 -10.24
N THR A 90 4.80 0.67 -11.04
CA THR A 90 4.13 1.79 -11.70
C THR A 90 2.80 2.07 -11.02
N TRP A 91 2.61 3.31 -10.55
CA TRP A 91 1.48 3.68 -9.70
C TRP A 91 0.65 4.80 -10.32
N SER A 92 -0.67 4.67 -10.22
CA SER A 92 -1.63 5.66 -10.71
C SER A 92 -2.53 6.14 -9.57
N VAL A 93 -2.74 7.46 -9.48
CA VAL A 93 -3.70 8.04 -8.54
C VAL A 93 -5.15 7.83 -9.00
N GLN A 94 -6.04 7.54 -8.05
CA GLN A 94 -7.48 7.49 -8.29
C GLN A 94 -8.11 8.81 -7.83
N ARG A 95 -8.58 9.60 -8.81
CA ARG A 95 -9.14 10.94 -8.59
C ARG A 95 -10.60 10.88 -8.15
N GLY A 96 -11.06 11.89 -7.43
CA GLY A 96 -12.46 12.01 -6.99
C GLY A 96 -12.83 11.15 -5.78
N VAL A 97 -11.88 10.38 -5.26
CA VAL A 97 -12.03 9.57 -4.05
C VAL A 97 -11.53 10.38 -2.85
N SER A 98 -12.46 11.05 -2.16
CA SER A 98 -12.17 11.83 -0.95
C SER A 98 -12.45 11.00 0.33
N GLY A 99 -11.72 11.29 1.41
CA GLY A 99 -11.85 10.59 2.69
C GLY A 99 -10.52 10.46 3.42
N GLY A 100 -10.52 10.39 4.75
CA GLY A 100 -9.31 10.21 5.57
C GLY A 100 -8.99 8.73 5.77
N TRP A 101 -8.57 8.02 4.74
CA TRP A 101 -8.42 6.56 4.78
C TRP A 101 -7.30 6.07 5.69
N ARG A 102 -7.59 5.03 6.47
CA ARG A 102 -6.65 4.46 7.45
C ARG A 102 -6.33 3.00 7.24
N ALA A 103 -7.26 2.23 6.70
CA ALA A 103 -7.06 0.80 6.47
C ALA A 103 -7.85 0.34 5.24
N VAL A 104 -7.36 -0.73 4.63
CA VAL A 104 -7.99 -1.37 3.48
C VAL A 104 -7.85 -2.89 3.58
N ALA A 105 -8.90 -3.60 3.19
CA ALA A 105 -8.88 -5.05 3.05
C ALA A 105 -9.50 -5.45 1.71
N TYR A 106 -9.09 -6.60 1.19
CA TYR A 106 -9.71 -7.24 0.02
C TYR A 106 -10.33 -8.58 0.43
N GLY A 107 -11.57 -8.80 0.03
CA GLY A 107 -12.30 -10.04 0.29
C GLY A 107 -13.59 -10.11 -0.52
N ASN A 108 -14.01 -11.32 -0.88
CA ASN A 108 -15.24 -11.55 -1.65
C ASN A 108 -15.36 -10.66 -2.92
N GLY A 109 -14.27 -10.54 -3.67
CA GLY A 109 -14.22 -9.76 -4.91
C GLY A 109 -14.20 -8.25 -4.73
N ARG A 110 -14.07 -7.73 -3.50
CA ARG A 110 -14.21 -6.29 -3.21
C ARG A 110 -13.08 -5.79 -2.33
N PHE A 111 -12.63 -4.58 -2.63
CA PHE A 111 -11.89 -3.77 -1.66
C PHE A 111 -12.87 -3.13 -0.69
N VAL A 112 -12.45 -2.96 0.56
CA VAL A 112 -13.17 -2.27 1.62
C VAL A 112 -12.18 -1.36 2.33
N ALA A 113 -12.44 -0.06 2.31
CA ALA A 113 -11.61 0.97 2.94
C ALA A 113 -12.36 1.64 4.10
N VAL A 114 -11.66 1.92 5.19
CA VAL A 114 -12.19 2.63 6.36
C VAL A 114 -11.31 3.82 6.73
N GLY A 115 -11.90 4.88 7.28
CA GLY A 115 -11.21 6.15 7.53
C GLY A 115 -11.98 7.13 8.42
N ASP A 116 -11.33 8.24 8.76
CA ASP A 116 -11.90 9.30 9.60
C ASP A 116 -12.70 10.30 8.75
N GLY A 117 -14.03 10.34 8.94
CA GLY A 117 -14.94 11.39 8.46
C GLY A 117 -16.00 10.97 7.42
N GLY A 118 -17.29 11.20 7.75
CA GLY A 118 -18.44 11.44 6.85
C GLY A 118 -18.91 10.33 5.87
N THR A 119 -20.19 9.93 6.02
CA THR A 119 -21.16 9.11 5.20
C THR A 119 -20.71 7.98 4.26
N TYR A 120 -19.43 7.77 3.95
CA TYR A 120 -18.98 6.71 3.03
C TYR A 120 -17.86 5.90 3.68
N HIS A 121 -18.22 5.01 4.61
CA HIS A 121 -17.25 4.19 5.35
C HIS A 121 -16.93 2.84 4.68
N VAL A 122 -17.44 2.61 3.47
CA VAL A 122 -17.09 1.46 2.65
C VAL A 122 -17.17 1.89 1.18
N MET A 123 -16.03 1.92 0.49
CA MET A 123 -16.02 1.88 -0.97
C MET A 123 -15.77 0.46 -1.44
N HIS A 124 -16.63 -0.02 -2.34
CA HIS A 124 -16.43 -1.24 -3.08
C HIS A 124 -16.00 -0.89 -4.51
N SER A 125 -15.05 -1.63 -5.06
CA SER A 125 -14.80 -1.60 -6.50
C SER A 125 -16.04 -2.11 -7.24
N ALA A 126 -16.52 -1.37 -8.23
CA ALA A 126 -17.60 -1.83 -9.10
C ALA A 126 -17.10 -3.02 -9.95
N CYS A 127 -17.92 -4.07 -10.03
CA CYS A 127 -17.73 -5.12 -11.03
C CYS A 127 -18.15 -4.55 -12.39
N ASN A 128 -17.25 -4.61 -13.39
CA ASN A 128 -17.68 -4.64 -14.79
C ASN A 128 -17.85 -6.09 -15.20
#